data_AF-A0A1A7C451-F1
#
_entry.id   AF-A0A1A7C451-F1
#
_cell.length_a   1.000
_cell.length_b   1.000
_cell.length_c   1.000
_cell.angle_alpha   90.00
_cell.angle_beta   90.00
_cell.angle_gamma   90.00
#
_symmetry.space_group_name_H-M   'P 1'
#
loop_
_entity.id
_entity.type
_entity.pdbx_description
1 polymer ?
#
loop_
_entity_poly.entity_id
_entity_poly.type
_entity_poly.pdbx_seq_one_letter_code
_entity_poly.pdbx_strand_id
1 'polypeptide(L)'
;MDTHPGLQEHISALADGELAAHELELAFAALDTDAGRQAWQAYRLIGEALRTGQDGVALSAGFEARLARRLAGEAAPAPAAVLATVAPAVEQLDIGIVPQR
;
A
#
# COMPACT_ATOMS: atom_id res chain seq x y z
N MET A 1 -22.43 17.95 5.22
CA MET A 1 -22.18 16.56 5.66
C MET A 1 -20.86 16.17 5.04
N ASP A 2 -19.79 16.32 5.79
CA ASP A 2 -18.43 16.06 5.31
C ASP A 2 -18.25 14.55 5.15
N THR A 3 -18.33 14.07 3.90
CA THR A 3 -18.23 12.64 3.54
C THR A 3 -16.81 12.07 3.71
N HIS A 4 -15.87 12.85 4.26
CA HIS A 4 -14.44 12.59 4.28
C HIS A 4 -13.92 11.67 5.42
N PRO A 5 -14.48 11.67 6.66
CA PRO A 5 -13.92 10.88 7.76
C PRO A 5 -14.01 9.37 7.50
N GLY A 6 -15.18 8.90 7.07
CA GLY A 6 -15.37 7.47 6.78
C GLY A 6 -14.50 6.98 5.63
N LEU A 7 -14.24 7.83 4.62
CA LEU A 7 -13.43 7.47 3.46
C LEU A 7 -11.97 7.17 3.83
N GLN A 8 -11.37 8.06 4.62
CA GLN A 8 -9.98 7.91 5.05
C GLN A 8 -9.82 6.74 6.03
N GLU A 9 -10.83 6.51 6.88
CA GLU A 9 -10.88 5.38 7.79
C GLU A 9 -10.86 4.04 7.05
N HIS A 10 -11.69 3.87 6.01
CA HIS A 10 -11.69 2.65 5.19
C HIS A 10 -10.35 2.42 4.50
N ILE A 11 -9.72 3.48 3.99
CA ILE A 11 -8.40 3.39 3.34
C ILE A 11 -7.31 3.04 4.37
N SER A 12 -7.37 3.60 5.58
CA SER A 12 -6.45 3.26 6.68
C SER A 12 -6.59 1.81 7.10
N ALA A 13 -7.83 1.36 7.38
CA ALA A 13 -8.11 -0.02 7.75
C ALA A 13 -7.67 -1.00 6.66
N LEU A 14 -7.86 -0.65 5.38
CA LEU A 14 -7.36 -1.45 4.26
C LEU A 14 -5.82 -1.49 4.22
N ALA A 15 -5.14 -0.37 4.49
CA ALA A 15 -3.68 -0.29 4.44
C ALA A 15 -3.01 -1.14 5.54
N ASP A 16 -3.66 -1.22 6.71
CA ASP A 16 -3.22 -1.98 7.87
C ASP A 16 -3.67 -3.46 7.85
N GLY A 17 -4.64 -3.82 6.98
CA GLY A 17 -5.17 -5.17 6.88
C GLY A 17 -6.31 -5.48 7.86
N GLU A 18 -6.89 -4.46 8.48
CA GLU A 18 -7.93 -4.54 9.51
C GLU A 18 -9.35 -4.27 8.96
N LEU A 19 -9.51 -4.09 7.64
CA LEU A 19 -10.80 -3.82 7.01
C LEU A 19 -11.73 -5.05 7.08
N ALA A 20 -12.97 -4.85 7.51
CA ALA A 20 -13.95 -5.93 7.50
C ALA A 20 -14.33 -6.33 6.06
N ALA A 21 -14.57 -7.62 5.82
CA ALA A 21 -14.83 -8.13 4.47
C ALA A 21 -16.01 -7.45 3.75
N HIS A 22 -17.02 -7.00 4.50
CA HIS A 22 -18.20 -6.33 3.95
C HIS A 22 -17.96 -4.86 3.57
N GLU A 23 -16.84 -4.28 3.97
CA GLU A 23 -16.47 -2.87 3.71
C GLU A 23 -15.54 -2.75 2.49
N LEU A 24 -15.13 -3.89 1.91
CA LEU A 24 -14.16 -3.94 0.82
C LEU A 24 -14.62 -3.17 -0.43
N GLU A 25 -15.90 -3.26 -0.77
CA GLU A 25 -16.47 -2.54 -1.91
C GLU A 25 -16.40 -1.02 -1.73
N LEU A 26 -16.63 -0.53 -0.51
CA LEU A 26 -16.55 0.89 -0.17
C LEU A 26 -15.10 1.39 -0.20
N ALA A 27 -14.16 0.59 0.31
CA ALA A 27 -12.74 0.91 0.24
C ALA A 27 -12.25 0.98 -1.22
N PHE A 28 -12.72 0.09 -2.10
CA PHE A 28 -12.38 0.17 -3.52
C PHE A 28 -13.03 1.36 -4.22
N ALA A 29 -14.28 1.70 -3.92
CA ALA A 29 -14.90 2.92 -4.42
C ALA A 29 -14.12 4.17 -3.97
N ALA A 30 -13.57 4.15 -2.76
CA ALA A 30 -12.70 5.22 -2.25
C ALA A 30 -11.40 5.36 -3.06
N LEU A 31 -10.76 4.22 -3.37
CA LEU A 31 -9.53 4.17 -4.16
C LEU A 31 -9.71 4.57 -5.63
N ASP A 32 -10.95 4.61 -6.14
CA ASP A 32 -11.22 5.09 -7.49
C ASP A 32 -11.06 6.62 -7.62
N THR A 33 -11.00 7.34 -6.49
CA THR A 33 -10.75 8.78 -6.46
C THR A 33 -9.26 9.12 -6.37
N ASP A 34 -8.85 10.27 -6.92
CA ASP A 34 -7.47 10.77 -6.80
C ASP A 34 -7.06 10.98 -5.34
N ALA A 35 -7.96 11.55 -4.53
CA ALA A 35 -7.73 11.77 -3.11
C ALA A 35 -7.54 10.44 -2.35
N GLY A 36 -8.34 9.42 -2.67
CA GLY A 36 -8.21 8.10 -2.09
C GLY A 36 -6.89 7.42 -2.44
N ARG A 37 -6.44 7.51 -3.70
CA ARG A 37 -5.11 7.01 -4.10
C ARG A 37 -3.97 7.72 -3.39
N GLN A 38 -4.06 9.04 -3.21
CA GLN A 38 -3.06 9.81 -2.46
C GLN A 38 -3.01 9.39 -0.98
N ALA A 39 -4.18 9.24 -0.34
CA ALA A 39 -4.28 8.76 1.04
C ALA A 39 -3.70 7.35 1.19
N TRP A 40 -4.02 6.44 0.27
CA TRP A 40 -3.47 5.09 0.23
C TRP A 40 -1.94 5.09 0.15
N GLN A 41 -1.37 5.86 -0.78
CA GLN A 41 0.08 5.97 -0.92
C GLN A 41 0.73 6.49 0.35
N ALA A 42 0.16 7.53 0.96
CA ALA A 42 0.68 8.10 2.21
C ALA A 42 0.67 7.08 3.34
N TYR A 43 -0.46 6.39 3.59
CA TYR A 43 -0.56 5.41 4.69
C TYR A 43 0.35 4.20 4.47
N ARG A 44 0.46 3.71 3.23
CA ARG A 44 1.39 2.63 2.87
C ARG A 44 2.85 3.02 3.12
N LEU A 45 3.23 4.25 2.76
CA LEU A 45 4.58 4.77 2.98
C LEU A 45 4.90 4.92 4.47
N ILE A 46 3.96 5.43 5.27
CA ILE A 46 4.12 5.50 6.73
C ILE A 46 4.31 4.09 7.30
N GLY A 47 3.45 3.14 6.93
CA GLY A 47 3.57 1.76 7.38
C GLY A 47 4.90 1.12 6.99
N GLU A 48 5.41 1.43 5.79
CA GLU A 48 6.71 0.93 5.35
C GLU A 48 7.87 1.55 6.12
N ALA A 49 7.83 2.86 6.37
CA ALA A 49 8.83 3.53 7.19
C ALA A 49 8.88 2.97 8.61
N LEU A 50 7.74 2.59 9.19
CA LEU A 50 7.65 1.96 10.51
C LEU A 50 8.20 0.53 10.54
N ARG A 51 8.11 -0.21 9.44
CA ARG A 51 8.63 -1.58 9.32
C ARG A 51 10.07 -1.66 8.87
N THR A 52 10.59 -0.60 8.23
CA THR A 52 11.99 -0.53 7.78
C THR A 52 12.93 -0.66 9.00
N GLY A 53 13.85 -1.63 8.95
CA GLY A 53 14.78 -1.88 10.06
C GLY A 53 14.20 -2.75 11.19
N GLN A 54 12.95 -3.20 11.08
CA GLN A 54 12.52 -4.41 11.79
C GLN A 54 13.15 -5.59 11.05
N ASP A 55 14.30 -6.08 11.52
CA ASP A 55 15.00 -7.20 10.90
C ASP A 55 14.04 -8.38 10.73
N GLY A 56 13.63 -8.60 9.48
CA GLY A 56 12.69 -9.65 9.13
C GLY A 56 13.27 -11.01 9.49
N VAL A 57 12.41 -11.95 9.89
CA VAL A 57 12.80 -13.34 10.09
C VAL A 57 13.50 -13.84 8.82
N ALA A 58 14.71 -14.37 8.97
CA ALA A 58 15.46 -14.93 7.85
C ALA A 58 14.61 -15.99 7.13
N LEU A 59 14.41 -15.81 5.83
CA LEU A 59 13.67 -16.77 5.02
C LEU A 59 14.42 -18.10 4.93
N SER A 60 13.68 -19.21 4.84
CA SER A 60 14.28 -20.53 4.69
C SER A 60 15.18 -20.60 3.44
N ALA A 61 16.25 -21.40 3.50
CA ALA A 61 17.12 -21.63 2.35
C ALA A 61 16.31 -22.08 1.11
N GLY A 62 16.63 -21.47 -0.03
CA GLY A 62 15.98 -21.74 -1.31
C GLY A 62 14.52 -21.26 -1.42
N PHE A 63 14.03 -20.43 -0.50
CA PHE A 63 12.69 -19.83 -0.59
C PHE A 63 12.47 -19.10 -1.93
N GLU A 64 13.43 -18.24 -2.32
CA GLU A 64 13.36 -17.47 -3.58
C GLU A 64 13.22 -18.38 -4.80
N ALA A 65 14.01 -19.46 -4.87
CA ALA A 65 13.93 -20.42 -5.98
C ALA A 65 12.58 -21.14 -6.04
N ARG A 66 11.99 -21.48 -4.89
CA ARG A 66 10.65 -22.08 -4.83
C ARG A 66 9.57 -21.08 -5.23
N LEU A 67 9.68 -19.83 -4.79
CA LEU A 67 8.77 -18.75 -5.13
C LEU A 67 8.81 -18.47 -6.64
N ALA A 68 10.01 -18.24 -7.20
CA ALA A 68 10.20 -18.00 -8.62
C ALA A 68 9.66 -19.14 -9.50
N ARG A 69 9.90 -20.40 -9.10
CA ARG A 69 9.36 -21.57 -9.84
C ARG A 69 7.83 -21.62 -9.80
N ARG A 70 7.19 -21.23 -8.69
CA ARG A 70 5.72 -21.18 -8.61
C ARG A 70 5.16 -20.07 -9.49
N LEU A 71 5.74 -18.87 -9.41
CA LEU A 71 5.36 -17.72 -10.25
C LEU A 71 5.51 -18.03 -11.75
N ALA A 72 6.57 -18.74 -12.15
CA ALA A 72 6.77 -19.14 -13.54
C ALA A 72 5.73 -20.15 -14.07
N GLY A 73 5.03 -20.85 -13.16
CA GLY A 73 3.95 -21.78 -13.50
C GLY A 73 2.56 -21.13 -13.50
N GLU A 74 2.44 -19.87 -13.08
CA GLU A 74 1.17 -19.14 -13.11
C GLU A 74 0.81 -18.75 -14.55
N ALA A 75 -0.46 -18.88 -14.90
CA ALA A 75 -0.94 -18.39 -16.18
C ALA A 75 -0.73 -16.87 -16.23
N ALA A 76 -0.24 -16.37 -17.38
CA ALA A 76 -0.13 -14.93 -17.57
C ALA A 76 -1.51 -14.30 -17.31
N PRO A 77 -1.59 -13.23 -16.49
CA PRO A 77 -2.85 -12.53 -16.30
C PRO A 77 -3.37 -12.12 -17.68
N ALA A 78 -4.69 -12.26 -17.89
CA ALA A 78 -5.34 -11.68 -19.05
C ALA A 78 -4.87 -10.22 -19.18
N PRO A 79 -4.60 -9.71 -20.40
CA PRO A 79 -3.99 -8.40 -20.57
C PRO A 79 -4.77 -7.38 -19.75
N ALA A 80 -4.18 -6.96 -18.64
CA ALA A 80 -4.72 -5.89 -17.83
C ALA A 80 -4.71 -4.64 -18.71
N ALA A 81 -5.83 -3.94 -18.80
CA ALA A 81 -5.81 -2.57 -19.31
C ALA A 81 -4.68 -1.85 -18.56
N VAL A 82 -3.70 -1.35 -19.31
CA VAL A 82 -2.46 -0.79 -18.77
C VAL A 82 -2.82 0.30 -17.74
N LEU A 83 -2.75 -0.03 -16.45
CA LEU A 83 -2.78 0.98 -15.41
C LEU A 83 -1.43 1.67 -15.48
N ALA A 84 -1.48 2.96 -15.85
CA ALA A 84 -0.31 3.80 -16.09
C ALA A 84 0.73 3.65 -14.97
N THR A 85 1.98 3.44 -15.38
CA THR A 85 3.16 3.48 -14.52
C THR A 85 3.15 4.74 -13.67
N VAL A 86 3.04 4.59 -12.34
CA VAL A 86 3.33 5.67 -11.40
C VAL A 86 4.84 5.92 -11.47
N ALA A 87 5.23 7.03 -12.08
CA ALA A 87 6.59 7.54 -12.05
C ALA A 87 6.99 7.86 -10.60
N PRO A 88 8.28 7.73 -10.21
CA PRO A 88 8.70 8.07 -8.86
C PRO A 88 8.76 9.60 -8.74
N ALA A 89 7.72 10.21 -8.19
CA ALA A 89 7.80 11.55 -7.64
C ALA A 89 8.45 11.46 -6.25
N VAL A 90 9.79 11.37 -6.23
CA VAL A 90 10.58 11.64 -5.03
C VAL A 90 10.68 13.14 -4.86
N GLU A 91 9.59 13.77 -4.40
CA GLU A 91 9.67 15.11 -3.85
C GLU A 91 10.02 14.98 -2.36
N GLN A 92 11.26 15.36 -2.04
CA GLN A 92 11.82 15.31 -0.71
C GLN A 92 10.93 16.13 0.24
N LEU A 93 10.13 15.44 1.05
CA LEU A 93 9.49 16.05 2.20
C LEU A 93 10.59 16.39 3.21
N ASP A 94 10.97 17.66 3.25
CA ASP A 94 11.78 18.26 4.30
C ASP A 94 10.99 18.20 5.61
N ILE A 95 11.07 17.07 6.29
CA ILE A 95 10.48 16.89 7.62
C ILE A 95 11.34 17.73 8.57
N GLY A 96 10.95 19.00 8.72
CA GLY A 96 11.54 19.92 9.66
C GLY A 96 11.61 19.29 11.04
N ILE A 97 12.82 18.94 11.46
CA ILE A 97 13.13 18.51 12.82
C ILE A 97 12.80 19.70 13.74
N VAL A 98 11.70 19.61 14.47
CA VAL A 98 11.37 20.56 15.55
C VAL A 98 12.32 20.29 16.72
N PRO A 99 13.15 21.27 17.15
CA PRO A 99 14.00 21.09 18.32
C PRO A 99 13.16 21.14 19.59
N GLN A 100 13.20 20.05 20.36
CA GLN A 100 12.65 19.99 21.72
C GLN A 100 13.42 21.00 22.60
N ARG A 101 12.73 21.95 23.22
CA ARG A 101 13.27 22.79 24.31
C ARG A 101 12.74 22.32 25.64
#